data_AF-A0A4Q3SR56-F1
#
_entry.id   AF-A0A4Q3SR56-F1
#
_cell.length_a   1.000
_cell.length_b   1.000
_cell.length_c   1.000
_cell.angle_alpha   90.00
_cell.angle_beta   90.00
_cell.angle_gamma   90.00
#
_symmetry.space_group_name_H-M   'P 1'
#
loop_
_entity.id
_entity.type
_entity.pdbx_description
1 polymer ?
#
loop_
_entity_poly.entity_id
_entity_poly.type
_entity_poly.pdbx_seq_one_letter_code
_entity_poly.pdbx_strand_id
1 'polypeptide(L)' 'MMEFGKFSLKASAEEMVMKRLPALGKSDGVVADGGLVAVDKNGNISMTFNSAGMYRGYIDKNGKMVIRIYKD' A
#
# COMPACT_ATOMS: atom_id res chain seq x y z
N MET A 1 -8.23 -10.26 1.01
CA MET A 1 -7.24 -10.75 2.01
C MET A 1 -7.69 -10.48 3.45
N MET A 2 -8.10 -9.26 3.80
CA MET A 2 -8.57 -8.97 5.17
C MET A 2 -9.86 -9.74 5.53
N GLU A 3 -10.90 -9.63 4.72
CA GLU A 3 -12.22 -10.20 5.02
C GLU A 3 -12.19 -11.74 5.13
N PHE A 4 -11.72 -12.40 4.09
CA PHE A 4 -11.70 -13.86 4.00
C PHE A 4 -10.41 -14.50 4.55
N GLY A 5 -9.27 -13.86 4.36
CA GLY A 5 -7.96 -14.38 4.78
C GLY A 5 -7.53 -13.97 6.19
N LYS A 6 -8.27 -13.05 6.84
CA LYS A 6 -7.97 -12.52 8.19
C LYS A 6 -6.63 -11.80 8.33
N PHE A 7 -6.10 -11.29 7.23
CA PHE A 7 -4.85 -10.51 7.24
C PHE A 7 -5.10 -9.10 7.82
N SER A 8 -4.09 -8.50 8.42
CA SER A 8 -4.13 -7.06 8.73
C SER A 8 -4.16 -6.22 7.46
N LEU A 9 -4.53 -4.94 7.58
CA LEU A 9 -4.47 -4.00 6.47
C LEU A 9 -3.05 -3.92 5.89
N LYS A 10 -2.05 -3.74 6.77
CA LYS A 10 -0.64 -3.65 6.39
C LYS A 10 -0.19 -4.90 5.62
N ALA A 11 -0.43 -6.09 6.17
CA ALA A 11 -0.04 -7.35 5.52
C ALA A 11 -0.75 -7.55 4.18
N SER A 12 -2.03 -7.17 4.08
CA SER A 12 -2.79 -7.26 2.83
C SER A 12 -2.25 -6.30 1.75
N ALA A 13 -1.90 -5.07 2.14
CA ALA A 13 -1.34 -4.07 1.24
C ALA A 13 0.06 -4.47 0.77
N GLU A 14 0.91 -4.94 1.67
CA GLU A 14 2.25 -5.46 1.34
C GLU A 14 2.18 -6.66 0.39
N GLU A 15 1.34 -7.65 0.68
CA GLU A 15 1.15 -8.82 -0.17
C GLU A 15 0.66 -8.44 -1.59
N MET A 16 -0.32 -7.53 -1.69
CA MET A 16 -0.78 -7.06 -3.01
C MET A 16 0.31 -6.30 -3.75
N VAL A 17 0.81 -5.21 -3.15
CA VAL A 17 1.62 -4.21 -3.86
C VAL A 17 3.06 -4.69 -4.08
N MET A 18 3.64 -5.40 -3.10
CA MET A 18 5.04 -5.82 -3.20
C MET A 18 5.21 -7.17 -3.91
N LYS A 19 4.16 -8.00 -4.00
CA LYS A 19 4.27 -9.34 -4.59
C LYS A 19 3.31 -9.58 -5.75
N ARG A 20 2.00 -9.47 -5.51
CA ARG A 20 1.01 -9.85 -6.53
C ARG A 20 1.03 -8.90 -7.72
N LEU A 21 1.09 -7.58 -7.47
CA LEU A 21 1.11 -6.56 -8.53
C LEU A 21 2.31 -6.75 -9.48
N PRO A 22 3.57 -6.81 -9.02
CA PRO A 22 4.72 -7.13 -9.89
C PRO A 22 4.58 -8.44 -10.66
N ALA A 23 3.89 -9.43 -10.09
CA ALA A 23 3.70 -10.73 -10.74
C ALA A 23 2.67 -10.72 -11.87
N LEU A 24 1.75 -9.75 -11.93
CA LEU A 24 0.75 -9.62 -13.00
C LEU A 24 1.37 -9.21 -14.34
N GLY A 25 2.46 -8.45 -14.30
CA GLY A 25 3.19 -7.94 -15.48
C GLY A 25 4.07 -8.95 -16.21
N LYS A 26 4.03 -10.23 -15.82
CA LYS A 26 4.85 -11.29 -16.44
C LYS A 26 4.35 -11.72 -17.82
N SER A 27 3.19 -11.24 -18.25
CA SER A 27 2.53 -11.67 -19.48
C SER A 27 2.99 -10.89 -20.73
N ASP A 28 3.48 -9.66 -20.55
CA ASP A 28 3.85 -8.71 -21.63
C ASP A 28 5.24 -8.08 -21.45
N GLY A 29 6.01 -8.53 -20.44
CA GLY A 29 7.38 -8.08 -20.19
C GLY A 29 7.51 -6.77 -19.42
N VAL A 30 6.39 -6.19 -18.96
CA VAL A 30 6.36 -4.94 -18.19
C VAL A 30 6.06 -5.25 -16.73
N VAL A 31 7.00 -4.96 -15.81
CA VAL A 31 6.74 -5.13 -14.37
C VAL A 31 5.77 -4.04 -13.90
N ALA A 32 4.58 -4.45 -13.44
CA ALA A 32 3.58 -3.51 -12.94
C ALA A 32 4.05 -2.86 -11.62
N ASP A 33 4.00 -1.54 -11.58
CA ASP A 33 4.33 -0.73 -10.42
C ASP A 33 3.14 0.15 -9.97
N GLY A 34 3.27 0.77 -8.80
CA GLY A 34 2.27 1.65 -8.20
C GLY A 34 2.21 1.54 -6.69
N GLY A 35 1.09 1.98 -6.13
CA GLY A 35 0.84 1.94 -4.69
C GLY A 35 -0.61 2.25 -4.37
N LEU A 36 -0.94 2.16 -3.08
CA LEU A 36 -2.27 2.50 -2.58
C LEU A 36 -2.17 3.22 -1.24
N VAL A 37 -3.21 3.99 -0.94
CA VAL A 37 -3.51 4.49 0.41
C VAL A 37 -4.79 3.81 0.85
N ALA A 38 -4.76 3.19 2.03
CA ALA A 38 -5.94 2.54 2.59
C ALA A 38 -6.04 2.79 4.09
N VAL A 39 -7.29 2.80 4.56
CA VAL A 39 -7.64 2.94 5.98
C VAL A 39 -8.65 1.84 6.31
N ASP A 40 -8.44 1.12 7.42
CA ASP A 40 -9.38 0.10 7.88
C ASP A 40 -10.37 0.64 8.93
N LYS A 41 -11.34 -0.20 9.31
CA LYS A 41 -12.38 0.16 10.29
C LYS A 41 -11.85 0.55 11.68
N ASN A 42 -10.61 0.21 12.00
CA ASN A 42 -9.97 0.55 13.28
C ASN A 42 -9.12 1.82 13.17
N GLY A 43 -9.08 2.47 11.99
CA GLY A 43 -8.26 3.63 11.72
C GLY A 43 -6.78 3.31 11.46
N ASN A 44 -6.42 2.06 11.20
CA ASN A 44 -5.06 1.75 10.75
C ASN A 44 -4.86 2.26 9.33
N ILE A 45 -3.70 2.85 9.04
CA ILE A 45 -3.39 3.46 7.75
C ILE A 45 -2.24 2.69 7.10
N SER A 46 -2.38 2.36 5.82
CA SER A 46 -1.32 1.78 4.98
C SER A 46 -1.11 2.63 3.74
N MET A 47 0.15 2.87 3.39
CA MET A 47 0.59 3.71 2.29
C MET A 47 1.67 2.99 1.47
N THR A 48 1.42 1.72 1.16
CA THR A 48 2.39 0.83 0.52
C THR A 48 2.51 1.14 -0.97
N PHE A 49 3.74 1.19 -1.48
CA PHE A 49 4.05 1.39 -2.91
C PHE A 49 5.34 0.66 -3.30
N ASN A 50 5.44 0.22 -4.55
CA ASN A 50 6.64 -0.40 -5.12
C ASN A 50 7.34 0.47 -6.18
N SER A 51 6.69 1.56 -6.63
CA SER A 51 7.27 2.56 -7.55
C SER A 51 8.45 3.32 -6.92
N ALA A 52 9.13 4.14 -7.73
CA ALA A 52 10.23 4.99 -7.26
C ALA A 52 9.80 6.00 -6.18
N GLY A 53 8.55 6.44 -6.21
CA GLY A 53 7.96 7.34 -5.23
C GLY A 53 6.43 7.33 -5.30
N MET A 54 5.80 7.84 -4.24
CA MET A 54 4.36 8.05 -4.14
C MET A 54 4.07 9.30 -3.32
N TYR A 55 3.61 10.36 -3.97
CA TYR A 55 3.08 11.56 -3.32
C TYR A 55 1.88 11.15 -2.45
N ARG A 56 2.01 11.34 -1.13
CA ARG A 56 1.01 10.87 -0.17
C ARG A 56 1.05 11.64 1.13
N GLY A 57 -0.08 11.68 1.81
CA GLY A 57 -0.17 12.17 3.17
C GLY A 57 -1.40 11.65 3.89
N TYR A 58 -1.38 11.74 5.22
CA TYR A 58 -2.52 11.43 6.07
C TYR A 58 -2.50 12.26 7.35
N ILE A 59 -3.67 12.35 7.99
CA ILE A 59 -3.82 12.79 9.38
C ILE A 59 -4.46 11.62 10.14
N ASP A 60 -3.83 11.14 11.21
CA ASP A 60 -4.43 10.07 12.02
C ASP A 60 -5.44 10.61 13.05
N LYS A 61 -6.10 9.69 13.75
CA LYS A 61 -7.08 10.00 14.80
C LYS A 61 -6.54 10.87 15.94
N ASN A 62 -5.22 10.96 16.12
CA ASN A 62 -4.58 11.78 17.15
C ASN A 62 -4.16 13.15 16.59
N GLY A 63 -4.52 13.48 15.34
CA GLY A 63 -4.12 14.71 14.68
C GLY A 63 -2.69 14.69 14.12
N LYS A 64 -2.00 13.54 14.12
CA LYS A 64 -0.64 13.46 13.56
C LYS A 64 -0.71 13.57 12.04
N MET A 65 -0.15 14.65 11.51
CA MET A 65 -0.01 14.86 10.07
C MET A 65 1.29 14.26 9.54
N VAL A 66 1.21 13.57 8.41
CA VAL A 66 2.37 13.00 7.69
C VAL A 66 2.24 13.33 6.22
N ILE A 67 3.32 13.80 5.59
CA ILE A 67 3.44 14.03 4.14
C ILE A 67 4.76 13.41 3.68
N ARG A 68 4.73 12.61 2.60
CA ARG A 68 5.89 11.90 2.06
C ARG A 68 5.81 11.77 0.53
N ILE A 69 6.96 11.61 -0.10
CA ILE A 69 7.07 11.33 -1.55
C ILE A 69 7.87 10.04 -1.75
N TYR A 70 9.11 10.02 -1.31
CA TYR A 70 9.98 8.86 -1.47
C TYR A 70 9.82 7.84 -0.33
N LYS A 71 10.58 6.73 -0.44
CA LYS A 71 10.81 5.81 0.68
C LYS A 71 11.71 6.54 1.71
N ASP A 72 11.65 6.09 2.96
CA ASP A 72 12.53 6.61 4.02
C ASP A 72 13.99 6.22 3.75
#